data_AF-A0A3N4D7P7-F1
#
_entry.id   AF-A0A3N4D7P7-F1
#
_cell.length_a   1.000
_cell.length_b   1.000
_cell.length_c   1.000
_cell.angle_alpha   90.00
_cell.angle_beta   90.00
_cell.angle_gamma   90.00
#
_symmetry.space_group_name_H-M   'P 1'
#
loop_
_entity.id
_entity.type
_entity.pdbx_description
1 polymer ?
#
loop_
_entity_poly.entity_id
_entity_poly.type
_entity_poly.pdbx_seq_one_letter_code
_entity_poly.pdbx_strand_id
1 'polypeptide(L)'
;MSDWFAINEDLWGTVAGSRPPLFYFFDGFIDSGRVGATLIEALLEHSEPQLLGSFNMDLVHDYRARRPAMVFDRDHWASLEEPVLNLHLARDAEGMPYLVMRGPEPDHRWRLFRDGLVGLVQRLDVSMLLTGYGMPMAFPHTRPTPLAIHTTDPELRQQNPRWIDRLEIPASFSSYLEYHLGKLGISSYGAAAHVPHYLANASFTQAAATILHRYAEVTKLALPTDELDLAAEANLMAIEADTRGDETARELLHQLEEQYDRYTEPTGEDLPSADEIAAAVERFLAQRDDGNQPPPKGE
;
A
#
# COMPACT_ATOMS: atom_id res chain seq x y z
N MET A 1 29.33 -11.48 10.01
CA MET A 1 28.17 -11.64 9.12
C MET A 1 27.35 -12.78 9.70
N SER A 2 26.08 -12.52 10.00
CA SER A 2 25.15 -13.59 10.36
C SER A 2 24.97 -14.49 9.12
N ASP A 3 24.89 -15.81 9.26
CA ASP A 3 24.65 -16.77 8.16
C ASP A 3 23.29 -16.58 7.43
N TRP A 4 22.58 -15.49 7.74
CA TRP A 4 21.18 -15.22 7.40
C TRP A 4 21.01 -14.20 6.27
N PHE A 5 21.96 -13.27 6.11
CA PHE A 5 21.84 -12.17 5.15
C PHE A 5 23.20 -11.79 4.59
N ALA A 6 23.34 -11.85 3.27
CA ALA A 6 24.48 -11.34 2.54
C ALA A 6 24.16 -9.95 2.00
N ILE A 7 25.07 -8.99 2.18
CA ILE A 7 24.90 -7.61 1.69
C ILE A 7 26.09 -7.20 0.81
N ASN A 8 25.79 -6.45 -0.25
CA ASN A 8 26.77 -5.77 -1.08
C ASN A 8 27.21 -4.46 -0.39
N GLU A 9 28.34 -4.51 0.32
CA GLU A 9 28.88 -3.36 1.08
C GLU A 9 29.29 -2.20 0.19
N ASP A 10 29.83 -2.48 -1.01
CA ASP A 10 30.26 -1.43 -1.94
C ASP A 10 29.06 -0.63 -2.44
N LEU A 11 27.96 -1.32 -2.77
CA LEU A 11 26.71 -0.68 -3.16
C LEU A 11 26.11 0.14 -2.00
N TRP A 12 26.04 -0.44 -0.79
CA TRP A 12 25.54 0.30 0.38
C TRP A 12 26.37 1.55 0.67
N GLY A 13 27.69 1.47 0.51
CA GLY A 13 28.61 2.60 0.70
C GLY A 13 28.27 3.83 -0.15
N THR A 14 27.58 3.66 -1.29
CA THR A 14 27.17 4.77 -2.16
C THR A 14 26.03 5.62 -1.59
N VAL A 15 25.30 5.12 -0.59
CA VAL A 15 24.12 5.78 0.01
C VAL A 15 24.18 5.79 1.55
N ALA A 16 25.31 5.42 2.14
CA ALA A 16 25.45 5.40 3.60
C ALA A 16 25.16 6.78 4.21
N GLY A 17 24.29 6.80 5.23
CA GLY A 17 23.84 8.03 5.90
C GLY A 17 22.66 8.73 5.24
N SER A 18 22.11 8.21 4.12
CA SER A 18 20.91 8.79 3.48
C SER A 18 19.59 8.45 4.18
N ARG A 19 19.61 7.48 5.10
CA ARG A 19 18.46 7.01 5.88
C ARG A 19 17.23 6.66 5.02
N PRO A 20 17.38 5.76 4.03
CA PRO A 20 16.32 5.47 3.06
C PRO A 20 15.10 4.82 3.73
N PRO A 21 13.87 5.09 3.27
CA PRO A 21 12.72 4.28 3.64
C PRO A 21 12.83 2.89 3.01
N LEU A 22 12.20 1.89 3.64
CA LEU A 22 12.15 0.50 3.19
C LEU A 22 10.71 0.09 2.90
N PHE A 23 10.38 -0.09 1.63
CA PHE A 23 9.13 -0.70 1.19
C PHE A 23 9.28 -2.23 1.23
N TYR A 24 8.31 -2.92 1.81
CA TYR A 24 8.37 -4.37 1.89
C TYR A 24 7.02 -5.07 1.68
N PHE A 25 7.08 -6.24 1.07
CA PHE A 25 5.96 -7.16 0.93
C PHE A 25 6.44 -8.61 1.11
N PHE A 26 5.72 -9.34 1.95
CA PHE A 26 5.93 -10.76 2.19
C PHE A 26 4.75 -11.55 1.64
N ASP A 27 5.02 -12.43 0.68
CA ASP A 27 4.00 -13.29 0.07
C ASP A 27 3.72 -14.51 0.95
N GLY A 28 2.50 -14.65 1.45
CA GLY A 28 2.13 -15.74 2.37
C GLY A 28 0.85 -15.49 3.16
N PHE A 29 0.41 -14.23 3.23
CA PHE A 29 -0.84 -13.83 3.89
C PHE A 29 -1.83 -13.19 2.90
N ILE A 30 -2.91 -12.60 3.42
CA ILE A 30 -3.97 -11.95 2.63
C ILE A 30 -3.38 -10.80 1.81
N ASP A 31 -3.53 -10.88 0.49
CA ASP A 31 -3.30 -9.77 -0.46
C ASP A 31 -4.39 -9.77 -1.54
N SER A 32 -5.62 -9.47 -1.13
CA SER A 32 -6.75 -9.39 -2.06
C SER A 32 -6.49 -8.35 -3.14
N GLY A 33 -6.86 -8.61 -4.39
CA GLY A 33 -6.59 -7.64 -5.45
C GLY A 33 -5.12 -7.58 -5.90
N ARG A 34 -4.25 -8.44 -5.35
CA ARG A 34 -2.78 -8.42 -5.55
C ARG A 34 -2.14 -7.06 -5.23
N VAL A 35 -2.69 -6.33 -4.27
CA VAL A 35 -2.34 -4.93 -4.00
C VAL A 35 -0.88 -4.77 -3.60
N GLY A 36 -0.42 -5.53 -2.60
CA GLY A 36 0.94 -5.47 -2.11
C GLY A 36 1.96 -5.97 -3.12
N ALA A 37 1.61 -7.04 -3.85
CA ALA A 37 2.43 -7.54 -4.94
C ALA A 37 2.61 -6.49 -6.06
N THR A 38 1.52 -5.92 -6.55
CA THR A 38 1.54 -4.89 -7.60
C THR A 38 2.27 -3.62 -7.16
N LEU A 39 2.11 -3.20 -5.90
CA LEU A 39 2.82 -2.05 -5.34
C LEU A 39 4.34 -2.23 -5.41
N ILE A 40 4.84 -3.39 -4.96
CA ILE A 40 6.28 -3.66 -4.95
C ILE A 40 6.82 -3.94 -6.35
N GLU A 41 6.03 -4.57 -7.23
CA GLU A 41 6.37 -4.74 -8.64
C GLU A 41 6.57 -3.38 -9.33
N ALA A 42 5.66 -2.43 -9.12
CA ALA A 42 5.77 -1.09 -9.69
C ALA A 42 7.05 -0.36 -9.23
N LEU A 43 7.40 -0.45 -7.94
CA LEU A 43 8.64 0.13 -7.38
C LEU A 43 9.90 -0.53 -7.96
N LEU A 44 9.86 -1.83 -8.26
CA LEU A 44 11.00 -2.52 -8.86
C LEU A 44 11.11 -2.27 -10.37
N GLU A 45 10.00 -2.17 -11.10
CA GLU A 45 10.04 -2.02 -12.55
C GLU A 45 10.48 -0.61 -13.00
N HIS A 46 10.14 0.43 -12.24
CA HIS A 46 10.30 1.83 -12.67
C HIS A 46 11.45 2.57 -11.97
N SER A 47 12.37 1.88 -11.31
CA SER A 47 13.42 2.54 -10.49
C SER A 47 14.78 1.87 -10.51
N GLU A 48 15.08 1.13 -11.59
CA GLU A 48 16.38 0.47 -11.86
C GLU A 48 17.00 -0.21 -10.61
N PRO A 49 16.29 -1.15 -9.97
CA PRO A 49 16.68 -1.71 -8.69
C PRO A 49 17.98 -2.50 -8.80
N GLN A 50 18.88 -2.26 -7.86
CA GLN A 50 20.15 -2.98 -7.73
C GLN A 50 20.06 -3.93 -6.54
N LEU A 51 20.40 -5.21 -6.74
CA LEU A 51 20.38 -6.20 -5.67
C LEU A 51 21.40 -5.82 -4.59
N LEU A 52 20.89 -5.44 -3.42
CA LEU A 52 21.68 -5.06 -2.27
C LEU A 52 21.99 -6.27 -1.40
N GLY A 53 21.08 -7.24 -1.30
CA GLY A 53 21.31 -8.45 -0.54
C GLY A 53 20.14 -9.42 -0.56
N SER A 54 20.36 -10.60 -0.01
CA SER A 54 19.37 -11.68 0.01
C SER A 54 19.39 -12.41 1.34
N PHE A 55 18.20 -12.80 1.81
CA PHE A 55 18.04 -13.68 2.97
C PHE A 55 18.17 -15.15 2.58
N ASN A 56 18.72 -15.95 3.49
CA ASN A 56 18.75 -17.41 3.34
C ASN A 56 17.39 -18.02 3.71
N MET A 57 16.59 -18.37 2.70
CA MET A 57 15.24 -18.91 2.90
C MET A 57 15.21 -20.35 3.42
N ASP A 58 16.30 -21.12 3.34
CA ASP A 58 16.38 -22.49 3.89
C ASP A 58 16.11 -22.54 5.40
N LEU A 59 16.31 -21.42 6.09
CA LEU A 59 16.17 -21.33 7.53
C LEU A 59 14.72 -21.13 7.99
N VAL A 60 13.84 -20.66 7.10
CA VAL A 60 12.51 -20.16 7.46
C VAL A 60 11.39 -20.59 6.52
N HIS A 61 11.69 -21.04 5.30
CA HIS A 61 10.72 -21.46 4.28
C HIS A 61 10.36 -22.94 4.43
N ASP A 62 9.07 -23.26 4.40
CA ASP A 62 8.55 -24.62 4.31
C ASP A 62 8.36 -25.00 2.82
N TYR A 63 9.38 -25.64 2.25
CA TYR A 63 9.37 -26.15 0.88
C TYR A 63 8.27 -27.17 0.59
N ARG A 64 7.67 -27.80 1.60
CA ARG A 64 6.55 -28.74 1.40
C ARG A 64 5.21 -28.03 1.39
N ALA A 65 5.06 -26.98 2.20
CA ALA A 65 3.86 -26.14 2.19
C ALA A 65 3.78 -25.33 0.89
N ARG A 66 4.91 -24.78 0.43
CA ARG A 66 5.01 -23.97 -0.78
C ARG A 66 6.17 -24.47 -1.65
N ARG A 67 5.84 -25.38 -2.56
CA ARG A 67 6.81 -26.01 -3.45
C ARG A 67 7.25 -25.02 -4.54
N PRO A 68 8.57 -24.80 -4.70
CA PRO A 68 9.11 -24.07 -5.85
C PRO A 68 8.61 -24.62 -7.17
N ALA A 69 8.27 -23.73 -8.10
CA ALA A 69 7.93 -24.13 -9.46
C ALA A 69 9.20 -24.63 -10.17
N MET A 70 9.05 -25.72 -10.91
CA MET A 70 10.10 -26.26 -11.76
C MET A 70 9.57 -26.42 -13.18
N VAL A 71 10.37 -26.05 -14.15
CA VAL A 71 10.05 -26.27 -15.57
C VAL A 71 10.64 -27.60 -16.01
N PHE A 72 9.79 -28.50 -16.49
CA PHE A 72 10.21 -29.72 -17.17
C PHE A 72 10.11 -29.49 -18.68
N ASP A 73 11.24 -29.47 -19.37
CA ASP A 73 11.29 -29.33 -20.83
C ASP A 73 11.57 -30.70 -21.46
N ARG A 74 10.49 -31.38 -21.86
CA ARG A 74 10.44 -32.68 -22.58
C ARG A 74 11.08 -33.87 -21.87
N ASP A 75 12.36 -33.80 -21.53
CA ASP A 75 13.18 -34.89 -20.98
C ASP A 75 14.11 -34.46 -19.83
N HIS A 76 14.13 -33.19 -19.45
CA HIS A 76 14.94 -32.69 -18.33
C HIS A 76 14.26 -31.56 -17.56
N TRP A 77 14.74 -31.34 -16.32
CA TRP A 77 14.37 -30.16 -15.54
C TRP A 77 15.19 -28.97 -16.04
N ALA A 78 14.53 -27.98 -16.62
CA ALA A 78 15.15 -26.83 -17.29
C ALA A 78 15.40 -25.66 -16.33
N SER A 79 14.51 -25.45 -15.37
CA SER A 79 14.66 -24.38 -14.38
C SER A 79 13.94 -24.70 -13.07
N LEU A 80 14.33 -23.96 -12.03
CA LEU A 80 13.77 -23.96 -10.69
C LEU A 80 13.63 -22.50 -10.25
N GLU A 81 12.45 -22.12 -9.81
CA GLU A 81 12.19 -20.80 -9.22
C GLU A 81 12.42 -20.86 -7.71
N GLU A 82 13.64 -20.54 -7.28
CA GLU A 82 13.99 -20.56 -5.85
C GLU A 82 13.20 -19.51 -5.05
N PRO A 83 12.73 -19.84 -3.84
CA PRO A 83 12.10 -18.87 -2.96
C PRO A 83 13.20 -17.92 -2.46
N VAL A 84 13.20 -16.69 -2.97
CA VAL A 84 14.17 -15.67 -2.60
C VAL A 84 13.49 -14.52 -1.90
N LEU A 85 14.14 -14.02 -0.85
CA LEU A 85 13.78 -12.75 -0.23
C LEU A 85 14.93 -11.77 -0.44
N ASN A 86 14.73 -10.87 -1.39
CA ASN A 86 15.74 -9.95 -1.86
C ASN A 86 15.47 -8.54 -1.35
N LEU A 87 16.55 -7.85 -0.98
CA LEU A 87 16.60 -6.43 -0.71
C LEU A 87 17.25 -5.74 -1.89
N HIS A 88 16.58 -4.76 -2.48
CA HIS A 88 17.10 -3.93 -3.55
C HIS A 88 17.30 -2.50 -3.06
N LEU A 89 18.32 -1.85 -3.59
CA LEU A 89 18.49 -0.41 -3.56
C LEU A 89 17.93 0.15 -4.88
N ALA A 90 16.96 1.04 -4.78
CA ALA A 90 16.37 1.75 -5.90
C ALA A 90 16.51 3.26 -5.69
N ARG A 91 16.22 4.03 -6.74
CA ARG A 91 16.21 5.50 -6.69
C ARG A 91 14.92 6.01 -7.31
N ASP A 92 14.34 7.03 -6.69
CA ASP A 92 13.18 7.71 -7.25
C ASP A 92 13.56 8.58 -8.46
N ALA A 93 12.58 9.28 -9.06
CA ALA A 93 12.83 10.13 -10.23
C ALA A 93 13.80 11.30 -9.96
N GLU A 94 14.03 11.67 -8.70
CA GLU A 94 14.96 12.72 -8.27
C GLU A 94 16.32 12.14 -7.82
N GLY A 95 16.50 10.82 -7.89
CA GLY A 95 17.73 10.12 -7.50
C GLY A 95 17.83 9.80 -6.01
N MET A 96 16.78 10.07 -5.23
CA MET A 96 16.72 9.80 -3.80
C MET A 96 16.63 8.30 -3.55
N PRO A 97 17.50 7.73 -2.69
CA PRO A 97 17.55 6.30 -2.49
C PRO A 97 16.38 5.81 -1.63
N TYR A 98 15.83 4.67 -2.01
CA TYR A 98 14.92 3.91 -1.19
C TYR A 98 15.20 2.41 -1.32
N LEU A 99 14.73 1.63 -0.35
CA LEU A 99 14.93 0.19 -0.32
C LEU A 99 13.63 -0.53 -0.64
N VAL A 100 13.73 -1.66 -1.34
CA VAL A 100 12.59 -2.52 -1.68
C VAL A 100 12.90 -3.96 -1.29
N MET A 101 12.06 -4.55 -0.46
CA MET A 101 12.18 -5.94 -0.03
C MET A 101 10.98 -6.77 -0.45
N ARG A 102 11.21 -7.86 -1.18
CA ARG A 102 10.17 -8.76 -1.66
C ARG A 102 10.60 -10.21 -1.54
N GLY A 103 9.70 -11.06 -1.05
CA GLY A 103 9.89 -12.50 -1.06
C GLY A 103 8.78 -13.23 -0.30
N PRO A 104 8.91 -14.55 -0.11
CA PRO A 104 7.96 -15.30 0.68
C PRO A 104 8.01 -14.88 2.15
N GLU A 105 6.85 -14.80 2.78
CA GLU A 105 6.71 -14.71 4.23
C GLU A 105 7.41 -15.90 4.90
N PRO A 106 8.17 -15.71 5.99
CA PRO A 106 8.79 -16.84 6.70
C PRO A 106 7.70 -17.76 7.30
N ASP A 107 7.76 -19.07 7.08
CA ASP A 107 6.82 -20.03 7.68
C ASP A 107 7.17 -20.32 9.14
N HIS A 108 8.45 -20.24 9.49
CA HIS A 108 8.97 -20.63 10.79
C HIS A 108 9.92 -19.59 11.38
N ARG A 109 10.22 -19.73 12.68
CA ARG A 109 11.26 -18.95 13.39
C ARG A 109 11.08 -17.42 13.32
N TRP A 110 9.84 -16.92 13.32
CA TRP A 110 9.52 -15.48 13.24
C TRP A 110 10.32 -14.59 14.19
N ARG A 111 10.57 -15.03 15.43
CA ARG A 111 11.40 -14.26 16.40
C ARG A 111 12.81 -14.04 15.88
N LEU A 112 13.43 -15.10 15.38
CA LEU A 112 14.81 -15.07 14.87
C LEU A 112 14.89 -14.25 13.58
N PHE A 113 13.92 -14.43 12.70
CA PHE A 113 13.83 -13.67 11.46
C PHE A 113 13.60 -12.17 11.71
N ARG A 114 12.69 -11.82 12.64
CA ARG A 114 12.49 -10.45 13.13
C ARG A 114 13.80 -9.86 13.67
N ASP A 115 14.53 -10.57 14.53
CA ASP A 115 15.76 -10.05 15.14
C ASP A 115 16.84 -9.77 14.08
N GLY A 116 16.95 -10.66 13.07
CA GLY A 116 17.82 -10.45 11.91
C GLY A 116 17.43 -9.23 11.08
N LEU A 117 16.14 -9.08 10.76
CA LEU A 117 15.62 -7.97 9.98
C LEU A 117 15.74 -6.63 10.73
N VAL A 118 15.45 -6.59 12.03
CA VAL A 118 15.65 -5.41 12.87
C VAL A 118 17.12 -5.00 12.90
N GLY A 119 18.04 -5.96 13.07
CA GLY A 119 19.48 -5.68 13.03
C GLY A 119 19.92 -5.12 11.67
N LEU A 120 19.35 -5.61 10.57
CA LEU A 120 19.59 -5.08 9.22
C LEU A 120 19.07 -3.66 9.07
N VAL A 121 17.81 -3.41 9.43
CA VAL A 121 17.16 -2.08 9.41
C VAL A 121 17.97 -1.05 10.18
N GLN A 122 18.43 -1.39 11.39
CA GLN A 122 19.26 -0.52 12.21
C GLN A 122 20.64 -0.26 11.59
N ARG A 123 21.26 -1.30 11.02
CA ARG A 123 22.55 -1.20 10.34
C ARG A 123 22.49 -0.28 9.11
N LEU A 124 21.37 -0.32 8.38
CA LEU A 124 21.11 0.50 7.21
C LEU A 124 20.55 1.89 7.57
N ASP A 125 20.35 2.18 8.86
CA ASP A 125 19.75 3.43 9.35
C ASP A 125 18.44 3.79 8.61
N VAL A 126 17.60 2.78 8.35
CA VAL A 126 16.32 2.96 7.64
C VAL A 126 15.44 3.94 8.42
N SER A 127 14.89 4.93 7.71
CA SER A 127 14.04 5.96 8.32
C SER A 127 12.65 5.45 8.70
N MET A 128 12.07 4.61 7.85
CA MET A 128 10.72 4.07 8.01
C MET A 128 10.56 2.78 7.23
N LEU A 129 9.80 1.82 7.75
CA LEU A 129 9.35 0.65 7.00
C LEU A 129 7.92 0.86 6.51
N LEU A 130 7.63 0.53 5.25
CA LEU A 130 6.31 0.70 4.63
C LEU A 130 5.79 -0.61 4.04
N THR A 131 4.53 -0.96 4.31
CA THR A 131 3.90 -2.18 3.77
C THR A 131 2.42 -2.00 3.44
N GLY A 132 2.03 -2.48 2.27
CA GLY A 132 0.66 -2.39 1.76
C GLY A 132 0.13 -3.77 1.39
N TYR A 133 -1.17 -3.98 1.59
CA TYR A 133 -1.86 -5.20 1.18
C TYR A 133 -3.35 -4.94 0.97
N GLY A 134 -4.03 -5.82 0.24
CA GLY A 134 -5.47 -5.74 0.05
C GLY A 134 -6.25 -6.61 1.03
N MET A 135 -7.33 -6.06 1.58
CA MET A 135 -8.27 -6.72 2.48
C MET A 135 -9.65 -6.79 1.81
N PRO A 136 -10.27 -7.98 1.66
CA PRO A 136 -11.53 -8.11 0.94
C PRO A 136 -12.69 -7.55 1.77
N MET A 137 -13.51 -6.70 1.15
CA MET A 137 -14.65 -6.01 1.75
C MET A 137 -15.87 -6.00 0.82
N ALA A 138 -17.05 -5.78 1.40
CA ALA A 138 -18.29 -5.57 0.65
C ALA A 138 -18.37 -4.13 0.10
N PHE A 139 -17.45 -3.78 -0.79
CA PHE A 139 -17.39 -2.47 -1.46
C PHE A 139 -17.42 -2.59 -2.98
N PRO A 140 -17.86 -1.53 -3.69
CA PRO A 140 -17.85 -1.48 -5.16
C PRO A 140 -16.47 -1.04 -5.69
N HIS A 141 -16.12 -1.46 -6.91
CA HIS A 141 -14.92 -0.98 -7.61
C HIS A 141 -15.11 0.41 -8.25
N THR A 142 -16.35 0.94 -8.27
CA THR A 142 -16.74 2.22 -8.87
C THR A 142 -16.64 3.41 -7.89
N ARG A 143 -15.96 3.23 -6.76
CA ARG A 143 -15.77 4.25 -5.73
C ARG A 143 -14.29 4.37 -5.36
N PRO A 144 -13.85 5.48 -4.74
CA PRO A 144 -12.50 5.58 -4.19
C PRO A 144 -12.19 4.41 -3.25
N THR A 145 -10.97 3.90 -3.29
CA THR A 145 -10.57 2.78 -2.43
C THR A 145 -10.29 3.29 -1.01
N PRO A 146 -11.04 2.89 0.02
CA PRO A 146 -10.72 3.28 1.38
C PRO A 146 -9.49 2.54 1.89
N LEU A 147 -8.66 3.24 2.64
CA LEU A 147 -7.50 2.66 3.32
C LEU A 147 -7.73 2.60 4.83
N ALA A 148 -7.35 1.50 5.46
CA ALA A 148 -7.08 1.45 6.89
C ALA A 148 -5.57 1.59 7.11
N ILE A 149 -5.16 2.71 7.69
CA ILE A 149 -3.76 3.02 8.00
C ILE A 149 -3.42 2.56 9.41
N HIS A 150 -2.27 1.94 9.56
CA HIS A 150 -1.68 1.58 10.84
C HIS A 150 -0.23 2.03 10.87
N THR A 151 0.24 2.52 12.03
CA THR A 151 1.59 3.07 12.15
C THR A 151 2.10 2.96 13.58
N THR A 152 3.40 2.76 13.72
CA THR A 152 4.10 2.81 15.00
C THR A 152 4.38 4.24 15.45
N ASP A 153 4.38 5.20 14.51
CA ASP A 153 4.66 6.61 14.74
C ASP A 153 3.36 7.36 15.13
N PRO A 154 3.27 7.89 16.37
CA PRO A 154 2.10 8.65 16.81
C PRO A 154 1.79 9.89 15.95
N GLU A 155 2.80 10.53 15.36
CA GLU A 155 2.62 11.75 14.56
C GLU A 155 2.00 11.48 13.19
N LEU A 156 2.12 10.24 12.70
CA LEU A 156 1.55 9.79 11.43
C LEU A 156 0.20 9.10 11.57
N ARG A 157 -0.35 9.03 12.80
CA ARG A 157 -1.67 8.44 13.03
C ARG A 157 -2.75 9.31 12.41
N GLN A 158 -3.69 8.66 11.75
CA GLN A 158 -4.86 9.29 11.14
C GLN A 158 -6.12 8.55 11.58
N GLN A 159 -7.26 9.22 11.45
CA GLN A 159 -8.54 8.55 11.64
C GLN A 159 -8.75 7.53 10.53
N ASN A 160 -9.03 6.29 10.94
CA ASN A 160 -9.42 5.23 10.01
C ASN A 160 -10.93 5.33 9.70
N PRO A 161 -11.37 4.68 8.61
CA PRO A 161 -12.80 4.61 8.30
C PRO A 161 -13.62 4.11 9.49
N ARG A 162 -14.82 4.65 9.69
CA ARG A 162 -15.66 4.42 10.89
C ARG A 162 -16.01 2.94 11.16
N TRP A 163 -15.97 2.09 10.14
CA TRP A 163 -16.20 0.65 10.29
C TRP A 163 -14.98 -0.10 10.85
N ILE A 164 -13.84 0.56 11.01
CA ILE A 164 -12.64 0.04 11.66
C ILE A 164 -12.63 0.55 13.10
N ASP A 165 -12.88 -0.35 14.03
CA ASP A 165 -12.77 -0.11 15.47
C ASP A 165 -11.87 -1.20 16.09
N ARG A 166 -12.34 -1.93 17.11
CA ARG A 166 -11.59 -3.01 17.74
C ARG A 166 -11.82 -4.34 17.02
N LEU A 167 -10.79 -4.79 16.30
CA LEU A 167 -10.79 -6.04 15.55
C LEU A 167 -9.74 -7.02 16.09
N GLU A 168 -10.03 -8.32 15.99
CA GLU A 168 -9.04 -9.38 16.20
C GLU A 168 -8.74 -10.03 14.85
N ILE A 169 -7.48 -9.90 14.39
CA ILE A 169 -7.02 -10.38 13.09
C ILE A 169 -5.88 -11.38 13.33
N PRO A 170 -5.86 -12.54 12.66
CA PRO A 170 -4.71 -13.42 12.68
C PRO A 170 -3.43 -12.68 12.27
N ALA A 171 -2.36 -12.86 13.03
CA ALA A 171 -1.11 -12.19 12.71
C ALA A 171 -0.50 -12.78 11.43
N SER A 172 -0.13 -11.89 10.51
CA SER A 172 0.95 -12.11 9.54
C SER A 172 2.31 -11.75 10.16
N PHE A 173 3.40 -12.22 9.58
CA PHE A 173 4.75 -11.80 9.91
C PHE A 173 4.93 -10.28 9.77
N SER A 174 4.32 -9.63 8.76
CA SER A 174 4.34 -8.16 8.63
C SER A 174 3.72 -7.47 9.84
N SER A 175 2.51 -7.87 10.26
CA SER A 175 1.84 -7.31 11.43
C SER A 175 2.60 -7.61 12.74
N TYR A 176 3.17 -8.81 12.85
CA TYR A 176 4.04 -9.21 13.95
C TYR A 176 5.31 -8.35 14.02
N LEU A 177 5.96 -8.11 12.89
CA LEU A 177 7.13 -7.25 12.77
C LEU A 177 6.79 -5.83 13.21
N GLU A 178 5.74 -5.21 12.64
CA GLU A 178 5.31 -3.85 12.98
C GLU A 178 5.05 -3.66 14.47
N TYR A 179 4.33 -4.59 15.10
CA TYR A 179 4.10 -4.57 16.54
C TYR A 179 5.40 -4.51 17.35
N HIS A 180 6.43 -5.25 16.92
CA HIS A 180 7.73 -5.25 17.57
C HIS A 180 8.58 -4.03 17.23
N LEU A 181 8.50 -3.50 16.01
CA LEU A 181 9.16 -2.24 15.62
C LEU A 181 8.69 -1.09 16.51
N GLY A 182 7.38 -1.00 16.77
CA GLY A 182 6.83 0.03 17.66
C GLY A 182 7.38 -0.04 19.09
N LYS A 183 7.63 -1.24 19.62
CA LYS A 183 8.28 -1.41 20.94
C LYS A 183 9.75 -0.98 20.97
N LEU A 184 10.40 -0.97 19.80
CA LEU A 184 11.79 -0.55 19.63
C LEU A 184 11.91 0.92 19.23
N GLY A 185 10.80 1.63 19.04
CA GLY A 185 10.80 3.01 18.55
C GLY A 185 11.20 3.15 17.07
N ILE A 186 11.07 2.08 16.29
CA ILE A 186 11.34 2.12 14.84
C ILE A 186 10.03 2.48 14.11
N SER A 187 10.10 3.49 13.24
CA SER A 187 8.94 3.97 12.49
C SER A 187 8.53 2.96 11.41
N SER A 188 7.24 2.68 11.35
CA SER A 188 6.60 1.79 10.38
C SER A 188 5.24 2.36 10.01
N TYR A 189 4.89 2.33 8.74
CA TYR A 189 3.65 2.86 8.19
C TYR A 189 3.03 1.84 7.23
N GLY A 190 1.88 1.28 7.60
CA GLY A 190 1.19 0.26 6.81
C GLY A 190 -0.19 0.71 6.35
N ALA A 191 -0.63 0.13 5.23
CA ALA A 191 -1.91 0.43 4.62
C ALA A 191 -2.63 -0.86 4.18
N ALA A 192 -3.84 -1.07 4.70
CA ALA A 192 -4.75 -2.10 4.20
C ALA A 192 -5.77 -1.44 3.26
N ALA A 193 -5.70 -1.75 1.98
CA ALA A 193 -6.70 -1.27 1.01
C ALA A 193 -7.94 -2.17 1.07
N HIS A 194 -9.12 -1.57 1.18
CA HIS A 194 -10.37 -2.32 1.14
C HIS A 194 -10.75 -2.65 -0.30
N VAL A 195 -10.49 -3.90 -0.69
CA VAL A 195 -10.72 -4.42 -2.05
C VAL A 195 -12.11 -5.02 -2.16
N PRO A 196 -12.86 -4.76 -3.23
CA PRO A 196 -14.11 -5.46 -3.51
C PRO A 196 -13.93 -6.98 -3.43
N HIS A 197 -14.70 -7.66 -2.58
CA HIS A 197 -14.51 -9.10 -2.32
C HIS A 197 -14.62 -9.97 -3.58
N TYR A 198 -15.39 -9.56 -4.59
CA TYR A 198 -15.45 -10.25 -5.88
C TYR A 198 -14.19 -10.08 -6.75
N LEU A 199 -13.31 -9.14 -6.40
CA LEU A 199 -11.99 -8.94 -7.01
C LEU A 199 -10.85 -9.51 -6.15
N ALA A 200 -11.15 -10.24 -5.07
CA ALA A 200 -10.11 -10.73 -4.15
C ALA A 200 -9.04 -11.59 -4.84
N ASN A 201 -9.42 -12.36 -5.87
CA ASN A 201 -8.52 -13.23 -6.64
C ASN A 201 -8.14 -12.65 -8.02
N ALA A 202 -8.49 -11.40 -8.30
CA ALA A 202 -8.13 -10.67 -9.52
C ALA A 202 -7.13 -9.55 -9.17
N SER A 203 -6.61 -8.84 -10.18
CA SER A 203 -5.88 -7.60 -9.94
C SER A 203 -6.87 -6.46 -9.73
N PHE A 204 -6.66 -5.66 -8.67
CA PHE A 204 -7.38 -4.41 -8.42
C PHE A 204 -6.36 -3.28 -8.24
N THR A 205 -5.81 -2.83 -9.36
CA THR A 205 -4.64 -1.94 -9.41
C THR A 205 -4.92 -0.55 -8.83
N GLN A 206 -6.17 -0.09 -8.86
CA GLN A 206 -6.60 1.16 -8.21
C GLN A 206 -6.21 1.20 -6.72
N ALA A 207 -6.31 0.07 -6.02
CA ALA A 207 -5.94 -0.01 -4.61
C ALA A 207 -4.43 0.15 -4.39
N ALA A 208 -3.60 -0.47 -5.26
CA ALA A 208 -2.16 -0.29 -5.22
C ALA A 208 -1.75 1.17 -5.54
N ALA A 209 -2.37 1.78 -6.55
CA ALA A 209 -2.18 3.18 -6.91
C ALA A 209 -2.50 4.11 -5.72
N THR A 210 -3.64 3.88 -5.07
CA THR A 210 -4.06 4.66 -3.89
C THR A 210 -3.04 4.59 -2.75
N ILE A 211 -2.46 3.40 -2.49
CA ILE A 211 -1.40 3.24 -1.49
C ILE A 211 -0.11 3.95 -1.94
N LEU A 212 0.30 3.82 -3.20
CA LEU A 212 1.53 4.42 -3.70
C LEU A 212 1.52 5.95 -3.60
N HIS A 213 0.39 6.59 -3.93
CA HIS A 213 0.18 8.02 -3.73
C HIS A 213 0.38 8.41 -2.26
N ARG A 214 -0.25 7.69 -1.33
CA ARG A 214 -0.07 7.94 0.11
C ARG A 214 1.40 7.76 0.54
N TYR A 215 2.12 6.82 -0.06
CA TYR A 215 3.52 6.60 0.26
C TYR A 215 4.44 7.68 -0.29
N ALA A 216 4.17 8.20 -1.50
CA ALA A 216 4.86 9.37 -2.02
C ALA A 216 4.65 10.58 -1.09
N GLU A 217 3.43 10.78 -0.59
CA GLU A 217 3.12 11.86 0.37
C GLU A 217 3.88 11.73 1.70
N VAL A 218 3.94 10.53 2.29
CA VAL A 218 4.57 10.30 3.60
C VAL A 218 6.08 10.31 3.51
N THR A 219 6.65 9.72 2.45
CA THR A 219 8.11 9.61 2.28
C THR A 219 8.73 10.83 1.60
N LYS A 220 7.91 11.65 0.91
CA LYS A 220 8.35 12.76 0.05
C LYS A 220 9.22 12.33 -1.13
N LEU A 221 9.16 11.05 -1.51
CA LEU A 221 9.83 10.52 -2.69
C LEU A 221 9.00 10.73 -3.95
N ALA A 222 9.68 10.96 -5.07
CA ALA A 222 9.10 11.02 -6.41
C ALA A 222 8.89 9.60 -6.97
N LEU A 223 7.96 8.86 -6.36
CA LEU A 223 7.61 7.48 -6.72
C LEU A 223 6.87 7.39 -8.08
N PRO A 224 6.88 6.22 -8.76
CA PRO A 224 6.25 6.04 -10.08
C PRO A 224 4.72 5.94 -10.00
N THR A 225 4.05 7.01 -9.57
CA THR A 225 2.59 7.05 -9.41
C THR A 225 1.87 7.07 -10.74
N ASP A 226 2.41 7.78 -11.74
CA ASP A 226 1.75 8.00 -13.03
C ASP A 226 1.61 6.68 -13.82
N GLU A 227 2.65 5.85 -13.83
CA GLU A 227 2.63 4.54 -14.48
C GLU A 227 1.61 3.60 -13.83
N LEU A 228 1.51 3.67 -12.50
CA LEU A 228 0.56 2.84 -11.75
C LEU A 228 -0.88 3.33 -11.91
N ASP A 229 -1.11 4.64 -12.05
CA ASP A 229 -2.41 5.23 -12.35
C ASP A 229 -2.91 4.81 -13.76
N LEU A 230 -2.03 4.85 -14.77
CA LEU A 230 -2.36 4.36 -16.11
C LEU A 230 -2.71 2.85 -16.10
N ALA A 231 -1.97 2.05 -15.33
CA ALA A 231 -2.27 0.64 -15.15
C ALA A 231 -3.60 0.43 -14.41
N ALA A 232 -3.93 1.29 -13.44
CA ALA A 232 -5.20 1.27 -12.73
C ALA A 232 -6.38 1.59 -13.66
N GLU A 233 -6.28 2.60 -14.51
CA GLU A 233 -7.30 2.93 -15.50
C GLU A 233 -7.57 1.76 -16.45
N ALA A 234 -6.51 1.15 -16.99
CA ALA A 234 -6.63 0.00 -17.89
C ALA A 234 -7.27 -1.21 -17.19
N ASN A 235 -6.88 -1.50 -15.95
CA ASN A 235 -7.46 -2.57 -15.14
C ASN A 235 -8.94 -2.31 -14.84
N LEU A 236 -9.32 -1.08 -14.48
CA LEU A 236 -10.71 -0.70 -14.24
C LEU A 236 -11.58 -0.83 -15.49
N MET A 237 -11.10 -0.41 -16.66
CA MET A 237 -11.84 -0.59 -17.91
C MET A 237 -12.13 -2.07 -18.21
N ALA A 238 -11.19 -2.98 -17.89
CA ALA A 238 -11.41 -4.41 -18.04
C ALA A 238 -12.47 -4.93 -17.05
N ILE A 239 -12.39 -4.53 -15.78
CA ILE A 239 -13.38 -4.88 -14.74
C ILE A 239 -14.79 -4.38 -15.12
N GLU A 240 -14.90 -3.16 -15.64
CA GLU A 240 -16.17 -2.58 -16.10
C GLU A 240 -16.74 -3.32 -17.31
N ALA A 241 -15.90 -3.73 -18.25
CA ALA A 241 -16.32 -4.50 -19.42
C ALA A 241 -16.91 -5.85 -19.01
N ASP A 242 -16.26 -6.55 -18.08
CA ASP A 242 -16.74 -7.82 -17.54
C ASP A 242 -18.06 -7.63 -16.77
N THR A 243 -18.14 -6.60 -15.93
CA THR A 243 -19.34 -6.31 -15.13
C THR A 243 -20.53 -5.93 -16.01
N ARG A 244 -20.31 -5.18 -17.11
CA ARG A 244 -21.40 -4.78 -18.03
C ARG A 244 -22.04 -5.96 -18.75
N GLY A 245 -21.30 -7.07 -18.92
CA GLY A 245 -21.78 -8.29 -19.57
C GLY A 245 -22.71 -9.16 -18.70
N ASP A 246 -22.83 -8.86 -17.40
CA ASP A 246 -23.54 -9.68 -16.42
C ASP A 246 -24.54 -8.84 -15.61
N GLU A 247 -25.84 -9.09 -15.81
CA GLU A 247 -26.90 -8.36 -15.10
C GLU A 247 -26.88 -8.60 -13.59
N THR A 248 -26.55 -9.83 -13.15
CA THR A 248 -26.44 -10.15 -11.72
C THR A 248 -25.27 -9.40 -11.08
N ALA A 249 -24.14 -9.30 -11.80
CA ALA A 249 -23.00 -8.51 -11.35
C ALA A 249 -23.35 -7.01 -11.23
N ARG A 250 -24.13 -6.48 -12.18
CA ARG A 250 -24.62 -5.08 -12.13
C ARG A 250 -25.54 -4.81 -10.96
N GLU A 251 -26.50 -5.70 -10.68
CA GLU A 251 -27.42 -5.56 -9.55
C GLU A 251 -26.66 -5.60 -8.21
N LEU A 252 -25.71 -6.54 -8.07
CA LEU A 252 -24.85 -6.61 -6.89
C LEU A 252 -24.01 -5.34 -6.74
N LEU A 253 -23.39 -4.87 -7.82
CA LEU A 253 -22.59 -3.65 -7.82
C LEU A 253 -23.41 -2.46 -7.32
N HIS A 254 -24.63 -2.29 -7.83
CA HIS A 254 -25.51 -1.20 -7.43
C HIS A 254 -25.84 -1.23 -5.93
N GLN A 255 -26.12 -2.42 -5.37
CA GLN A 255 -26.34 -2.57 -3.93
C GLN A 255 -25.11 -2.19 -3.09
N LEU A 256 -23.91 -2.57 -3.57
CA LEU A 256 -22.66 -2.23 -2.90
C LEU A 256 -22.36 -0.72 -2.97
N GLU A 257 -22.72 -0.06 -4.07
CA GLU A 257 -22.65 1.39 -4.20
C GLU A 257 -23.56 2.10 -3.19
N GLU A 258 -24.84 1.72 -3.12
CA GLU A 258 -25.78 2.29 -2.15
C GLU A 258 -25.31 2.09 -0.70
N GLN A 259 -24.73 0.91 -0.41
CA GLN A 259 -24.18 0.61 0.91
C GLN A 259 -22.96 1.48 1.21
N TYR A 260 -22.02 1.59 0.26
CA TYR A 260 -20.81 2.40 0.40
C TYR A 260 -21.17 3.87 0.64
N ASP A 261 -22.03 4.43 -0.20
CA ASP A 261 -22.40 5.85 -0.15
C ASP A 261 -23.00 6.19 1.21
N ARG A 262 -23.85 5.31 1.77
CA ARG A 262 -24.43 5.45 3.12
C ARG A 262 -23.38 5.46 4.26
N TYR A 263 -22.28 4.71 4.12
CA TYR A 263 -21.21 4.70 5.12
C TYR A 263 -20.29 5.91 5.02
N THR A 264 -20.16 6.49 3.82
CA THR A 264 -19.34 7.67 3.56
C THR A 264 -20.09 8.99 3.69
N GLU A 265 -21.43 8.95 3.75
CA GLU A 265 -22.23 10.13 4.07
C GLU A 265 -21.75 10.75 5.39
N PRO A 266 -21.58 12.08 5.44
CA PRO A 266 -21.26 12.77 6.68
C PRO A 266 -22.37 12.48 7.69
N THR A 267 -22.06 11.77 8.78
CA THR A 267 -22.97 11.74 9.92
C THR A 267 -22.99 13.15 10.50
N GLY A 268 -24.10 13.57 11.13
CA GLY A 268 -24.30 14.96 11.57
C GLY A 268 -23.27 15.55 12.56
N GLU A 269 -22.21 14.81 12.89
CA GLU A 269 -21.00 15.27 13.57
C GLU A 269 -20.01 16.00 12.63
N ASP A 270 -20.11 15.80 11.31
CA ASP A 270 -19.33 16.50 10.25
C ASP A 270 -20.16 17.56 9.50
N LEU A 271 -21.38 17.87 9.97
CA LEU A 271 -22.13 19.01 9.44
C LEU A 271 -21.40 20.30 9.85
N PRO A 272 -21.18 21.26 8.93
CA PRO A 272 -20.68 22.57 9.32
C PRO A 272 -21.54 23.11 10.46
N SER A 273 -20.88 23.66 11.47
CA SER A 273 -21.54 24.27 12.62
C SER A 273 -22.57 25.30 12.13
N ALA A 274 -23.59 25.57 12.95
CA ALA A 274 -24.60 26.58 12.63
C ALA A 274 -23.95 27.94 12.25
N ASP A 275 -22.79 28.25 12.83
CA ASP A 275 -22.01 29.46 12.55
C ASP A 275 -21.32 29.40 11.18
N GLU A 276 -20.82 28.25 10.74
CA GLU A 276 -20.24 28.07 9.40
C GLU A 276 -21.31 28.13 8.30
N ILE A 277 -22.50 27.58 8.57
CA ILE A 277 -23.66 27.70 7.69
C ILE A 277 -24.12 29.16 7.62
N ALA A 278 -24.19 29.87 8.75
CA ALA A 278 -24.53 31.30 8.78
C ALA A 278 -23.52 32.13 7.99
N ALA A 279 -22.21 31.90 8.16
CA ALA A 279 -21.16 32.60 7.44
C ALA A 279 -21.15 32.31 5.92
N ALA A 280 -21.60 31.13 5.50
CA ALA A 280 -21.79 30.80 4.09
C ALA A 280 -23.02 31.50 3.50
N VAL A 281 -24.12 31.57 4.26
CA VAL A 281 -25.34 32.30 3.87
C VAL A 281 -25.09 33.80 3.78
N GLU A 282 -24.37 34.39 4.72
CA GLU A 282 -24.00 35.82 4.68
C GLU A 282 -23.12 36.14 3.45
N ARG A 283 -22.15 35.28 3.13
CA ARG A 283 -21.34 35.42 1.90
C ARG A 283 -22.19 35.32 0.63
N PHE A 284 -23.16 34.42 0.60
CA PHE A 284 -24.07 34.27 -0.54
C PHE A 284 -25.01 35.47 -0.71
N LEU A 285 -25.49 36.06 0.39
CA LEU A 285 -26.34 37.26 0.37
C LEU A 285 -25.53 38.51 -0.01
N ALA A 286 -24.31 38.66 0.48
CA ALA A 286 -23.42 39.76 0.13
C ALA A 286 -23.09 39.78 -1.38
N GLN A 287 -22.87 38.61 -1.99
CA GLN A 287 -22.66 38.50 -3.44
C GLN A 287 -23.89 38.86 -4.28
N ARG A 288 -25.10 38.84 -3.69
CA ARG A 288 -26.33 39.28 -4.36
C ARG A 288 -26.58 40.78 -4.24
N ASP A 289 -26.15 41.41 -3.16
CA ASP A 289 -26.28 42.86 -2.98
C ASP A 289 -25.28 43.68 -3.82
N ASP A 290 -24.12 43.13 -4.14
CA ASP A 290 -23.15 43.75 -5.07
C ASP A 290 -23.66 43.80 -6.54
N GLY A 291 -24.73 43.05 -6.86
CA GLY A 291 -25.42 43.12 -8.16
C GLY A 291 -26.47 44.24 -8.25
N ASN A 292 -26.71 45.01 -7.18
CA ASN A 292 -27.76 46.02 -7.11
C ASN A 292 -27.23 47.41 -6.74
N GLN A 293 -26.09 47.82 -7.29
CA GLN A 293 -25.71 49.24 -7.31
C GLN A 293 -26.42 49.95 -8.48
N PRO A 294 -27.30 50.94 -8.23
CA PRO A 294 -27.86 51.76 -9.30
C PRO A 294 -26.74 52.60 -9.94
N PRO A 295 -26.80 52.85 -11.26
CA PRO A 295 -25.70 53.52 -11.97
C PRO A 295 -25.51 54.95 -11.45
N PRO A 296 -24.28 55.49 -11.52
CA PRO A 296 -24.01 56.85 -11.07
C PRO A 296 -24.85 57.84 -11.90
N LYS A 297 -25.59 58.71 -11.21
CA LYS A 297 -26.25 59.86 -11.84
C LYS A 297 -25.17 60.82 -12.34
N GLY A 298 -25.04 60.90 -13.66
CA GLY A 298 -24.25 61.94 -14.30
C GLY A 298 -24.95 63.29 -14.22
N GLU A 299 -24.20 64.30 -13.78
CA GLU A 299 -24.20 65.68 -14.26
C GLU A 299 -22.76 66.18 -14.30
#